data_AF-A0A2I3G5J3-F1
#
_entry.id   AF-A0A2I3G5J3-F1
#
_cell.length_a   1.000
_cell.length_b   1.000
_cell.length_c   1.000
_cell.angle_alpha   90.00
_cell.angle_beta   90.00
_cell.angle_gamma   90.00
#
_symmetry.space_group_name_H-M   'P 1'
#
loop_
_entity.id
_entity.type
_entity.pdbx_description
1 polymer ?
#
loop_
_entity_poly.entity_id
_entity_poly.type
_entity_poly.pdbx_seq_one_letter_code
_entity_poly.pdbx_strand_id
1 'polypeptide(L)' 'MVTEMVELHKLKLAELNQECLACGLETKGIKQDLIHRLQAYLEEHRGRR' A
#
# COMPACT_ATOMS: atom_id res chain seq x y z
N MET A 1 2.97 -3.73 -13.60
CA MET A 1 4.33 -4.17 -13.20
C MET A 1 4.31 -4.66 -11.76
N VAL A 2 4.69 -5.93 -11.55
CA VAL A 2 4.55 -6.69 -10.28
C VAL A 2 5.55 -6.19 -9.21
N THR A 3 6.57 -5.43 -9.62
CA THR A 3 7.63 -4.92 -8.74
C THR A 3 7.07 -4.08 -7.58
N GLU A 4 6.20 -3.11 -7.84
CA GLU A 4 5.68 -2.21 -6.79
C GLU A 4 4.84 -2.92 -5.71
N MET A 5 4.09 -3.97 -6.08
CA MET A 5 3.34 -4.76 -5.08
C MET A 5 4.27 -5.62 -4.22
N VAL A 6 5.29 -6.22 -4.82
CA VAL A 6 6.25 -7.08 -4.10
C VAL A 6 7.06 -6.28 -3.08
N GLU A 7 7.32 -5.00 -3.36
CA GLU A 7 8.03 -4.13 -2.43
C GLU A 7 7.20 -3.85 -1.15
N LEU A 8 5.86 -3.72 -1.24
CA LEU A 8 5.01 -3.52 -0.05
C LEU A 8 5.14 -4.65 0.97
N HIS A 9 5.32 -5.90 0.52
CA HIS A 9 5.51 -7.04 1.42
C HIS A 9 6.85 -6.99 2.17
N LYS A 10 7.87 -6.35 1.58
CA LYS A 10 9.21 -6.19 2.17
C LYS A 10 9.28 -5.03 3.16
N LEU A 11 8.40 -4.05 3.04
CA LEU A 11 8.34 -2.90 3.95
C LEU A 11 7.98 -3.32 5.38
N LYS A 12 8.48 -2.56 6.36
CA LYS A 12 8.10 -2.71 7.77
C LYS A 12 6.69 -2.14 7.99
N LEU A 13 6.03 -2.57 9.07
CA LEU A 13 4.70 -2.05 9.44
C LEU A 13 4.70 -0.51 9.56
N ALA A 14 5.77 0.08 10.10
CA ALA A 14 5.90 1.54 10.21
C ALA A 14 5.94 2.23 8.83
N GLU A 15 6.63 1.64 7.86
CA GLU A 15 6.73 2.17 6.50
C GLU A 15 5.42 2.04 5.74
N LEU A 16 4.71 0.91 5.88
CA LEU A 16 3.37 0.74 5.31
C LEU A 16 2.37 1.75 5.88
N ASN A 17 2.47 2.06 7.17
CA ASN A 17 1.64 3.11 7.77
C ASN A 17 1.97 4.49 7.19
N GLN A 18 3.24 4.81 7.00
CA GLN A 18 3.65 6.07 6.38
C GLN A 18 3.14 6.18 4.95
N GLU A 19 3.26 5.13 4.14
CA GLU A 19 2.76 5.09 2.77
C GLU A 19 1.24 5.24 2.71
N CYS A 20 0.50 4.53 3.59
CA CYS A 20 -0.94 4.73 3.73
C CYS A 20 -1.26 6.19 4.05
N LEU A 21 -0.58 6.78 5.04
CA LEU A 21 -0.80 8.16 5.45
C LEU A 21 -0.49 9.16 4.31
N ALA A 22 0.60 8.93 3.56
CA ALA A 22 1.00 9.76 2.42
C ALA A 22 -0.01 9.67 1.26
N CYS A 23 -0.62 8.51 1.07
CA CYS A 23 -1.70 8.30 0.11
C CYS A 23 -3.08 8.74 0.63
N GLY A 24 -3.18 9.24 1.87
CA GLY A 24 -4.45 9.60 2.51
C GLY A 24 -5.35 8.40 2.87
N LEU A 25 -4.77 7.20 2.95
CA LEU A 25 -5.43 5.95 3.30
C LEU A 25 -5.41 5.73 4.83
N GLU A 26 -6.39 4.97 5.32
CA GLU A 26 -6.44 4.62 6.74
C GLU A 26 -5.28 3.69 7.14
N THR A 27 -4.67 3.97 8.29
CA THR A 27 -3.52 3.27 8.87
C THR A 27 -3.90 2.28 9.97
N LYS A 28 -5.19 2.06 10.19
CA LYS A 28 -5.67 1.06 11.14
C LYS A 28 -5.61 -0.34 10.52
N GLY A 29 -5.29 -1.32 11.35
CA GLY A 29 -5.27 -2.74 10.99
C GLY A 29 -3.90 -3.39 11.20
N ILE A 30 -3.80 -4.65 10.78
CA ILE A 30 -2.54 -5.41 10.76
C ILE A 30 -1.75 -5.11 9.48
N LYS A 31 -0.49 -5.55 9.43
CA LYS A 31 0.40 -5.34 8.27
C LYS A 31 -0.26 -5.69 6.93
N GLN A 32 -0.97 -6.82 6.86
CA GLN A 32 -1.67 -7.25 5.63
C GLN A 32 -2.79 -6.30 5.21
N ASP A 33 -3.50 -5.70 6.16
CA ASP A 33 -4.59 -4.75 5.87
C ASP A 33 -4.05 -3.51 5.15
N LEU A 34 -2.92 -2.98 5.65
CA LEU A 34 -2.22 -1.86 5.02
C LEU A 34 -1.68 -2.22 3.63
N ILE A 35 -1.11 -3.43 3.48
CA ILE A 35 -0.62 -3.90 2.18
C ILE A 35 -1.76 -3.99 1.18
N HIS A 36 -2.88 -4.65 1.53
CA HIS A 36 -4.02 -4.76 0.62
C HIS A 36 -4.60 -3.40 0.25
N ARG A 37 -4.70 -2.46 1.20
CA ARG A 37 -5.20 -1.11 0.95
C ARG A 37 -4.30 -0.33 -0.01
N LEU A 38 -2.98 -0.41 0.18
CA LEU A 38 -1.98 0.19 -0.72
C LEU A 38 -1.99 -0.48 -2.10
N GLN A 39 -2.11 -1.81 -2.17
CA GLN A 39 -2.22 -2.52 -3.44
C GLN A 39 -3.45 -2.08 -4.23
N ALA A 40 -4.62 -2.05 -3.59
CA ALA A 40 -5.86 -1.59 -4.22
C ALA A 40 -5.74 -0.14 -4.73
N TYR A 41 -5.19 0.75 -3.90
CA TYR A 41 -4.95 2.14 -4.29
C TYR A 41 -4.04 2.26 -5.52
N LEU A 42 -2.93 1.51 -5.55
CA LEU A 42 -2.00 1.49 -6.68
C LEU A 42 -2.65 0.90 -7.94
N GLU A 43 -3.46 -0.14 -7.82
CA GLU A 43 -4.19 -0.73 -8.96
C GLU A 43 -5.20 0.26 -9.57
N GLU A 44 -6.01 0.91 -8.73
CA GLU A 44 -7.00 1.90 -9.19
C GLU A 44 -6.33 3.12 -9.83
N HIS A 45 -5.25 3.64 -9.24
CA HIS A 45 -4.55 4.80 -9.78
C HIS A 45 -3.69 4.47 -11.02
N ARG A 46 -3.17 3.25 -11.14
CA ARG A 46 -2.44 2.82 -12.35
C ARG A 46 -3.35 2.49 -13.52
N GLY A 47 -4.60 2.12 -13.27
CA GLY A 47 -5.60 1.81 -14.31
C GLY A 47 -6.15 3.02 -15.05
N ARG A 48 -5.80 4.25 -14.66
CA ARG A 48 -6.29 5.50 -15.28
C ARG A 48 -5.40 6.03 -16.41
N ARG A 49 -4.69 5.15 -17.13
CA ARG A 49 -3.93 5.50 -18.34
C ARG A 49 -4.54 4.85 -19.56
#